data_AF-A0ABC9VJR6-F1
#
_entry.id   AF-A0ABC9VJR6-F1
#
_cell.length_a   1.000
_cell.length_b   1.000
_cell.length_c   1.000
_cell.angle_alpha   90.00
_cell.angle_beta   90.00
_cell.angle_gamma   90.00
#
_symmetry.space_group_name_H-M   'P 1'
#
loop_
_entity.id
_entity.type
_entity.pdbx_description
1 polymer ?
#
loop_
_entity_poly.entity_id
_entity_poly.type
_entity_poly.pdbx_seq_one_letter_code
_entity_poly.pdbx_strand_id
1 'polypeptide(L)' 'MRFYSIQAFSYLTDEARTRNWGGTGLGLAIAKEFVLAHDGTIDVESTLGQRTTFIVKLPY' A
#
# COMPACT_ATOMS: atom_id res chain seq x y z
N MET A 1 -3.90 11.45 -25.46
CA MET A 1 -3.43 10.42 -24.51
C MET A 1 -4.40 10.42 -23.33
N ARG A 2 -5.28 9.42 -23.22
CA ARG A 2 -6.39 9.41 -22.25
C ARG A 2 -5.87 8.95 -20.88
N PHE A 3 -6.03 9.80 -19.87
CA PHE A 3 -5.84 9.43 -18.48
C PHE A 3 -7.08 8.65 -18.01
N TYR A 4 -6.93 7.37 -17.73
CA TYR A 4 -7.98 6.58 -17.10
C TYR A 4 -7.94 6.86 -15.59
N SER A 5 -9.01 7.48 -15.08
CA SER A 5 -9.22 7.66 -13.65
C SER A 5 -9.61 6.32 -13.04
N ILE A 6 -8.70 5.72 -12.28
CA ILE A 6 -8.96 4.49 -11.53
C ILE A 6 -9.83 4.91 -10.33
N GLN A 7 -11.09 4.50 -10.30
CA GLN A 7 -11.90 4.66 -9.11
C GLN A 7 -11.39 3.69 -8.04
N ALA A 8 -11.09 4.22 -6.86
CA ALA A 8 -10.58 3.45 -5.73
C ALA A 8 -11.61 2.40 -5.32
N PHE A 9 -11.30 1.12 -5.57
CA PHE A 9 -12.08 0.00 -5.06
C PHE A 9 -11.56 -0.33 -3.65
N SER A 10 -12.19 0.24 -2.62
CA SER A 10 -11.84 -0.01 -1.23
C SER A 10 -12.55 -1.25 -0.69
N TYR A 11 -11.89 -2.41 -0.74
CA TYR A 11 -12.21 -3.54 0.14
C TYR A 11 -11.72 -3.19 1.55
N LEU A 12 -12.63 -2.71 2.41
CA LEU A 12 -12.35 -2.53 3.82
C LEU A 12 -12.50 -3.88 4.53
N THR A 13 -11.40 -4.63 4.67
CA THR A 13 -11.30 -5.61 5.75
C THR A 13 -11.11 -4.81 7.04
N ASP A 14 -12.11 -4.87 7.93
CA ASP A 14 -12.32 -4.00 9.10
C ASP A 14 -11.17 -4.04 10.15
N GLU A 15 -10.19 -4.93 9.98
CA GLU A 15 -9.14 -5.16 10.99
C GLU A 15 -7.91 -4.22 10.88
N ALA A 16 -7.76 -3.46 9.79
CA ALA A 16 -6.63 -2.52 9.64
C ALA A 16 -6.84 -1.18 10.37
N ARG A 17 -7.93 -1.03 11.14
CA ARG A 17 -8.28 0.22 11.85
C ARG A 17 -7.64 0.33 13.24
N THR A 18 -6.37 -0.02 13.41
CA THR A 18 -5.62 0.37 14.62
C THR A 18 -5.00 1.75 14.45
N ARG A 19 -5.85 2.77 14.31
CA ARG A 19 -5.47 4.13 14.69
C ARG A 19 -5.43 4.17 16.21
N ASN A 20 -4.23 4.24 16.80
CA ASN A 20 -3.87 5.20 17.87
C ASN A 20 -2.56 4.86 18.61
N TRP A 21 -1.89 3.75 18.35
CA TRP A 21 -0.61 3.43 19.02
C TRP A 21 0.39 3.10 17.93
N GLY A 22 1.61 3.67 18.02
CA GLY A 22 2.69 3.39 17.08
C GLY A 22 2.74 1.90 16.80
N GLY A 23 2.27 1.51 15.61
CA GLY A 23 2.27 0.11 15.22
C GLY A 23 3.70 -0.39 15.31
N THR A 24 3.87 -1.66 15.63
CA THR A 24 5.18 -2.34 15.74
C THR A 24 6.01 -2.33 14.45
N GLY A 25 5.59 -1.60 13.41
CA GLY A 25 6.18 -1.61 12.07
C GLY A 25 5.78 -2.83 11.26
N LEU A 26 4.99 -3.76 11.82
CA LEU A 26 4.68 -5.04 11.19
C LEU A 26 3.81 -4.91 9.94
N GLY A 27 2.91 -3.92 9.86
CA GLY A 27 1.97 -3.81 8.75
C GLY A 27 2.66 -3.69 7.38
N LEU A 28 3.67 -2.83 7.28
CA LEU A 28 4.42 -2.66 6.03
C LEU A 28 5.36 -3.85 5.76
N ALA A 29 5.90 -4.47 6.82
CA ALA A 29 6.72 -5.68 6.68
C ALA A 29 5.88 -6.84 6.12
N ILE A 30 4.69 -7.09 6.66
CA ILE A 30 3.76 -8.12 6.17
C ILE A 30 3.35 -7.81 4.72
N ALA A 31 3.01 -6.56 4.41
CA ALA A 31 2.66 -6.17 3.04
C ALA A 31 3.82 -6.41 2.06
N LYS A 32 5.06 -6.11 2.46
CA LYS A 32 6.25 -6.37 1.64
C LYS A 32 6.44 -7.86 1.39
N GLU A 33 6.41 -8.69 2.43
CA GLU A 33 6.55 -10.14 2.30
C GLU A 33 5.43 -10.74 1.44
N PHE A 34 4.19 -10.27 1.63
CA PHE A 34 3.05 -10.70 0.80
C PHE A 34 3.28 -10.39 -0.68
N VAL A 35 3.69 -9.17 -1.01
CA VAL A 35 3.92 -8.76 -2.40
C VAL A 35 5.06 -9.54 -3.03
N LEU A 36 6.16 -9.74 -2.31
CA LEU A 36 7.30 -10.55 -2.77
C LEU A 36 6.93 -12.01 -3.01
N ALA A 37 6.10 -12.59 -2.13
CA ALA A 37 5.62 -13.97 -2.27
C ALA A 37 4.72 -14.18 -3.50
N HIS A 38 4.18 -13.10 -4.08
CA HIS A 38 3.39 -13.12 -5.31
C HIS A 38 4.20 -12.63 -6.53
N ASP A 39 5.54 -12.67 -6.47
CA ASP A 39 6.44 -12.18 -7.53
C ASP A 39 6.17 -10.71 -7.93
N GLY A 40 5.62 -9.92 -7.00
CA GLY A 40 5.31 -8.52 -7.18
C GLY A 40 6.40 -7.59 -6.64
N THR A 41 6.16 -6.28 -6.79
CA THR A 41 7.03 -5.22 -6.27
C THR A 41 6.24 -4.19 -5.46
N ILE A 42 6.88 -3.60 -4.45
CA ILE A 42 6.33 -2.51 -3.66
C ILE A 42 7.32 -1.33 -3.65
N ASP A 43 6.85 -0.17 -4.12
CA ASP A 43 7.62 1.09 -4.20
C ASP A 43 7.00 2.16 -3.28
N VAL A 44 7.77 3.19 -2.95
CA VAL A 44 7.30 4.34 -2.17
C VAL A 44 7.75 5.65 -2.82
N GLU A 45 6.80 6.56 -2.95
CA GLU A 45 7.03 7.96 -3.34
C GLU A 45 6.59 8.85 -2.19
N SER A 46 7.48 9.68 -1.68
CA SER A 46 7.18 10.61 -0.59
C SER A 46 7.86 11.95 -0.81
N THR A 47 7.12 13.02 -0.55
CA THR A 47 7.67 14.39 -0.48
C THR A 47 7.45 14.92 0.92
N LEU A 48 8.51 15.42 1.56
CA LEU A 48 8.45 15.95 2.93
C LEU A 48 7.42 17.09 3.01
N GLY A 49 6.55 17.04 4.02
CA GLY A 49 5.46 18.00 4.19
C GLY A 49 4.28 17.82 3.23
N GLN A 50 4.28 16.76 2.41
CA GLN A 50 3.17 16.39 1.54
C GLN A 50 2.68 14.96 1.83
N ARG A 51 2.25 14.27 0.77
CA ARG A 51 1.67 12.93 0.79
C ARG A 51 2.79 11.89 0.62
N THR A 52 2.57 10.72 1.19
CA THR A 52 3.32 9.50 0.87
C THR A 52 2.40 8.56 0.14
N THR A 53 2.89 8.01 -0.98
CA THR A 53 2.18 7.06 -1.83
C THR A 53 2.98 5.76 -1.87
N PHE A 54 2.34 4.66 -1.53
CA PHE A 54 2.89 3.31 -1.71
C PHE A 54 2.28 2.70 -2.97
N ILE A 55 3.10 2.09 -3.81
CA ILE A 55 2.72 1.56 -5.12
C ILE A 55 3.02 0.07 -5.13
N VAL A 56 1.99 -0.76 -5.26
CA VAL A 56 2.13 -2.22 -5.36
C VAL A 56 1.88 -2.65 -6.80
N LYS A 57 2.77 -3.47 -7.36
CA LYS A 57 2.64 -4.09 -8.68
C LYS A 57 2.66 -5.60 -8.48
N LEU A 58 1.63 -6.30 -8.93
CA LEU A 58 1.57 -7.75 -8.95
C LEU A 58 1.62 -8.24 -10.40
N PRO A 59 2.26 -9.39 -10.69
CA PRO A 59 2.18 -10.03 -11.98
C PRO A 59 0.74 -10.52 -12.27
N TYR A 60 0.44 -10.72 -13.55
CA TYR A 60 -0.87 -11.12 -14.09
C TYR A 60 -1.06 -12.63 -14.17
#